data_AF-A0A5E4LS54-F1
#
_entry.id   AF-A0A5E4LS54-F1
#
_cell.length_a   1.000
_cell.length_b   1.000
_cell.length_c   1.000
_cell.angle_alpha   90.00
_cell.angle_beta   90.00
_cell.angle_gamma   90.00
#
_symmetry.space_group_name_H-M   'P 1'
#
loop_
_entity.id
_entity.type
_entity.pdbx_description
1 polymer ?
#
loop_
_entity_poly.entity_id
_entity_poly.type
_entity_poly.pdbx_seq_one_letter_code
_entity_poly.pdbx_strand_id
1 'polypeptide(L)'
;MAGAKWFVLIFVFSLVLLAGCGQQAPPASQPQAPATPPASQPSVPVKTVEEQAQAFCGQANVAMVYVCGNYFGVVSSLLGGGTTYYKADGTQVSCPVVGPDSMSAECKQLTLGSNCAQVDICNATASPMPGSDRDEHGCIGSAGYSWCESSQKCIRIWEENCTGQMVGNDTDAHGCIGSAGYSWCEEKQKCLRVWEENCSSS
;
A
#
# COMPACT_ATOMS: atom_id res chain seq x y z
N MET A 1 30.00 8.73 81.29
CA MET A 1 28.53 8.59 81.33
C MET A 1 28.07 8.61 79.87
N ALA A 2 28.05 7.50 79.11
CA ALA A 2 27.31 6.25 79.20
C ALA A 2 25.80 6.37 78.88
N GLY A 3 25.37 5.67 77.81
CA GLY A 3 24.00 5.15 77.54
C GLY A 3 23.00 6.18 76.98
N ALA A 4 22.51 6.14 75.74
CA ALA A 4 21.88 5.08 74.92
C ALA A 4 20.46 4.65 75.35
N LYS A 5 19.49 4.99 74.47
CA LYS A 5 18.30 4.22 74.03
C LYS A 5 17.13 4.00 74.99
N TRP A 6 15.92 4.26 74.48
CA TRP A 6 14.72 3.39 74.41
C TRP A 6 13.62 4.25 73.72
N PHE A 7 13.31 4.09 72.42
CA PHE A 7 12.44 3.06 71.84
C PHE A 7 11.16 2.81 72.65
N VAL A 8 9.99 3.06 72.03
CA VAL A 8 8.62 2.55 72.31
C VAL A 8 7.67 3.55 71.62
N LEU A 9 7.17 3.21 70.41
CA LEU A 9 5.80 2.68 70.17
C LEU A 9 4.79 3.86 70.07
N ILE A 10 4.13 4.18 68.97
CA ILE A 10 3.07 3.47 68.23
C ILE A 10 2.52 4.62 67.32
N PHE A 11 2.72 4.66 66.00
CA PHE A 11 1.91 4.00 64.95
C PHE A 11 0.41 4.07 65.23
N VAL A 12 -0.45 4.35 64.24
CA VAL A 12 -1.93 4.14 64.31
C VAL A 12 -2.63 5.28 65.09
N PHE A 13 -3.61 6.04 64.60
CA PHE A 13 -4.58 5.88 63.51
C PHE A 13 -5.25 7.25 63.28
N SER A 14 -5.52 7.62 62.03
CA SER A 14 -6.86 7.56 61.40
C SER A 14 -7.85 8.55 62.02
N LEU A 15 -8.57 9.35 61.25
CA LEU A 15 -9.68 8.82 60.47
C LEU A 15 -10.17 9.88 59.46
N VAL A 16 -9.55 9.99 58.29
CA VAL A 16 -10.29 10.47 57.10
C VAL A 16 -10.74 9.23 56.35
N LEU A 17 -11.95 8.82 56.73
CA LEU A 17 -12.94 8.00 56.05
C LEU A 17 -12.46 6.81 55.22
N LEU A 18 -12.52 5.65 55.89
CA LEU A 18 -12.71 4.34 55.31
C LEU A 18 -14.15 4.15 54.77
N ALA A 19 -14.19 3.43 53.67
CA ALA A 19 -15.13 2.35 53.37
C ALA A 19 -16.58 2.71 52.99
N GLY A 20 -16.93 2.30 51.77
CA GLY A 20 -18.30 2.24 51.31
C GLY A 20 -18.41 1.64 49.92
N CYS A 21 -17.97 0.38 49.78
CA CYS A 21 -18.19 -0.46 48.61
C CYS A 21 -19.67 -0.45 48.18
N GLY A 22 -19.92 -0.33 46.87
CA GLY A 22 -21.24 -0.50 46.29
C GLY A 22 -21.14 -0.66 44.78
N GLN A 23 -21.28 -1.89 44.32
CA GLN A 23 -21.13 -2.34 42.95
C GLN A 23 -22.12 -1.66 42.01
N GLN A 24 -21.66 -1.24 40.83
CA GLN A 24 -22.49 -1.29 39.63
C GLN A 24 -21.77 -2.06 38.53
N ALA A 25 -22.49 -3.08 38.08
CA ALA A 25 -22.16 -4.06 37.06
C ALA A 25 -21.83 -3.41 35.69
N PRO A 26 -21.15 -4.14 34.80
CA PRO A 26 -20.77 -3.64 33.47
C PRO A 26 -22.01 -3.34 32.61
N PRO A 27 -22.10 -2.17 31.96
CA PRO A 27 -22.99 -2.03 30.82
C PRO A 27 -22.45 -2.91 29.68
N ALA A 28 -23.38 -3.66 29.08
CA ALA A 28 -23.18 -4.63 28.03
C ALA A 28 -22.19 -4.15 26.96
N SER A 29 -21.31 -5.07 26.58
CA SER A 29 -20.56 -5.07 25.33
C SER A 29 -21.51 -4.79 24.16
N GLN A 30 -21.50 -3.54 23.68
CA GLN A 30 -22.01 -3.24 22.36
C GLN A 30 -20.95 -3.71 21.35
N PRO A 31 -21.35 -4.38 20.25
CA PRO A 31 -20.44 -4.68 19.17
C PRO A 31 -19.86 -3.36 18.66
N GLN A 32 -18.54 -3.19 18.78
CA GLN A 32 -17.83 -2.12 18.10
C GLN A 32 -18.04 -2.37 16.61
N ALA A 33 -18.99 -1.62 16.03
CA ALA A 33 -19.04 -1.42 14.59
C ALA A 33 -17.62 -1.03 14.17
N PRO A 34 -17.08 -1.63 13.08
CA PRO A 34 -15.74 -1.33 12.64
C PRO A 34 -15.65 0.18 12.47
N ALA A 35 -14.72 0.79 13.21
CA ALA A 35 -14.40 2.18 13.05
C ALA A 35 -14.13 2.39 11.57
N THR A 36 -15.05 3.07 10.89
CA THR A 36 -14.85 3.58 9.55
C THR A 36 -13.52 4.34 9.58
N PRO A 37 -12.47 3.87 8.90
CA PRO A 37 -11.29 4.68 8.69
C PRO A 37 -11.74 5.92 7.93
N PRO A 38 -11.17 7.10 8.22
CA PRO A 38 -11.60 8.34 7.61
C PRO A 38 -11.57 8.21 6.10
N ALA A 39 -12.69 8.53 5.47
CA ALA A 39 -12.76 8.86 4.07
C ALA A 39 -11.70 9.94 3.77
N SER A 40 -11.16 9.86 2.57
CA SER A 40 -10.14 10.75 2.01
C SER A 40 -8.78 10.67 2.71
N GLN A 41 -7.81 10.06 2.03
CA GLN A 41 -6.66 10.89 1.70
C GLN A 41 -6.41 10.95 0.19
N PRO A 42 -6.29 12.16 -0.37
CA PRO A 42 -6.08 12.43 -1.78
C PRO A 42 -4.58 12.45 -2.12
N SER A 43 -4.30 12.48 -3.42
CA SER A 43 -3.03 12.89 -4.04
C SER A 43 -2.52 14.24 -3.47
N VAL A 44 -1.55 14.20 -2.54
CA VAL A 44 -0.81 15.38 -2.02
C VAL A 44 0.63 14.94 -1.73
N PRO A 45 1.65 15.76 -2.06
CA PRO A 45 2.90 15.24 -2.61
C PRO A 45 3.90 14.89 -1.51
N VAL A 46 4.60 13.79 -1.74
CA VAL A 46 5.81 13.39 -1.05
C VAL A 46 6.93 14.41 -1.34
N LYS A 47 6.94 15.57 -0.68
CA LYS A 47 7.80 16.71 -1.11
C LYS A 47 8.57 17.43 -0.02
N THR A 48 9.15 16.73 0.95
CA THR A 48 10.21 17.35 1.78
C THR A 48 11.40 16.42 2.04
N VAL A 49 11.20 15.22 2.58
CA VAL A 49 12.32 14.32 2.94
C VAL A 49 12.76 13.44 1.76
N GLU A 50 11.81 12.91 0.98
CA GLU A 50 12.11 12.03 -0.16
C GLU A 50 12.70 12.78 -1.35
N GLU A 51 12.20 13.98 -1.67
CA GLU A 51 12.76 14.85 -2.72
C GLU A 51 14.20 15.27 -2.38
N GLN A 52 14.48 15.53 -1.10
CA GLN A 52 15.85 15.78 -0.61
C GLN A 52 16.72 14.52 -0.71
N ALA A 53 16.21 13.36 -0.30
CA ALA A 53 16.93 12.09 -0.38
C ALA A 53 17.27 11.71 -1.83
N GLN A 54 16.36 11.94 -2.77
CA GLN A 54 16.56 11.62 -4.19
C GLN A 54 17.66 12.47 -4.83
N ALA A 55 17.89 13.69 -4.36
CA ALA A 55 19.00 14.54 -4.82
C ALA A 55 20.40 13.97 -4.50
N PHE A 56 20.49 13.03 -3.55
CA PHE A 56 21.74 12.32 -3.23
C PHE A 56 21.96 11.07 -4.08
N CYS A 57 20.95 10.61 -4.82
CA CYS A 57 21.11 9.48 -5.74
C CYS A 57 22.07 9.84 -6.88
N GLY A 58 23.08 9.00 -7.10
CA GLY A 58 24.07 9.19 -8.16
C GLY A 58 25.20 10.17 -7.83
N GLN A 59 25.27 10.71 -6.60
CA GLN A 59 26.41 11.53 -6.20
C GLN A 59 27.69 10.69 -6.05
N ALA A 60 28.82 11.31 -6.38
CA ALA A 60 30.14 10.70 -6.15
C ALA A 60 30.32 10.45 -4.65
N ASN A 61 30.66 9.21 -4.29
CA ASN A 61 30.86 8.73 -2.93
C ASN A 61 29.62 8.39 -2.09
N VAL A 62 28.45 8.24 -2.72
CA VAL A 62 27.22 7.72 -2.09
C VAL A 62 27.02 6.27 -2.51
N ALA A 63 26.91 5.37 -1.53
CA ALA A 63 26.67 3.94 -1.77
C ALA A 63 25.18 3.60 -1.85
N MET A 64 24.38 4.09 -0.90
CA MET A 64 22.93 3.88 -0.87
C MET A 64 22.24 5.02 -0.11
N VAL A 65 21.00 5.30 -0.47
CA VAL A 65 20.14 6.27 0.23
C VAL A 65 18.82 5.60 0.58
N TYR A 66 18.46 5.65 1.86
CA TYR A 66 17.20 5.09 2.34
C TYR A 66 16.39 6.12 3.11
N VAL A 67 15.07 6.01 3.04
CA VAL A 67 14.14 6.87 3.78
C VAL A 67 13.43 6.05 4.85
N CYS A 68 13.27 6.67 6.00
CA CYS A 68 12.55 6.17 7.15
C CYS A 68 11.62 7.28 7.65
N GLY A 69 10.46 7.43 6.99
CA GLY A 69 9.36 8.33 7.40
C GLY A 69 9.76 9.79 7.62
N ASN A 70 10.33 10.11 8.78
CA ASN A 70 10.73 11.45 9.20
C ASN A 70 12.24 11.74 9.07
N TYR A 71 13.07 10.80 8.59
CA TYR A 71 14.47 11.06 8.25
C TYR A 71 14.94 10.18 7.08
N PHE A 72 16.06 10.55 6.46
CA PHE A 72 16.74 9.71 5.47
C PHE A 72 18.21 9.54 5.81
N GLY A 73 18.79 8.39 5.45
CA GLY A 73 20.18 8.07 5.66
C GLY A 73 20.91 7.97 4.32
N VAL A 74 22.03 8.70 4.20
CA VAL A 74 22.96 8.60 3.07
C VAL A 74 24.17 7.82 3.53
N VAL A 75 24.35 6.63 2.98
CA VAL A 75 25.51 5.77 3.26
C VAL A 75 26.64 6.18 2.33
N SER A 76 27.80 6.48 2.91
CA SER A 76 28.97 6.81 2.13
C SER A 76 29.63 5.55 1.56
N SER A 77 30.13 5.63 0.33
CA SER A 77 30.95 4.56 -0.26
C SER A 77 32.44 4.66 0.13
N LEU A 78 32.84 5.73 0.82
CA LEU A 78 34.20 5.90 1.33
C LEU A 78 34.43 4.96 2.51
N LEU A 79 35.61 4.32 2.55
CA LEU A 79 36.02 3.51 3.69
C LEU A 79 36.06 4.38 4.95
N GLY A 80 35.19 4.09 5.91
CA GLY A 80 35.04 4.86 7.15
C GLY A 80 34.10 6.07 7.07
N GLY A 81 33.50 6.34 5.90
CA GLY A 81 32.59 7.48 5.69
C GLY A 81 31.25 7.37 6.41
N GLY A 82 30.91 6.19 6.94
CA GLY A 82 29.74 6.01 7.78
C GLY A 82 28.42 6.30 7.09
N THR A 83 27.44 6.65 7.90
CA THR A 83 26.10 7.02 7.44
C THR A 83 25.79 8.43 7.92
N THR A 84 25.21 9.25 7.05
CA THR A 84 24.78 10.59 7.44
C THR A 84 23.27 10.64 7.39
N TYR A 85 22.65 10.85 8.54
CA TYR A 85 21.21 10.94 8.69
C TYR A 85 20.77 12.40 8.60
N TYR A 86 19.70 12.64 7.86
CA TYR A 86 19.06 13.93 7.70
C TYR A 86 17.62 13.81 8.17
N LYS A 87 17.27 14.55 9.22
CA LYS A 87 15.92 14.56 9.78
C LYS A 87 15.06 15.61 9.06
N ALA A 88 13.74 15.44 9.12
CA ALA A 88 12.76 16.39 8.59
C ALA A 88 12.85 17.79 9.24
N ASP A 89 13.46 17.89 10.43
CA ASP A 89 13.76 19.15 11.12
C ASP A 89 14.97 19.91 10.55
N GLY A 90 15.66 19.33 9.55
CA GLY A 90 16.87 19.89 8.93
C GLY A 90 18.17 19.54 9.65
N THR A 91 18.12 18.78 10.75
CA THR A 91 19.30 18.36 11.49
C THR A 91 20.02 17.22 10.76
N GLN A 92 21.33 17.39 10.58
CA GLN A 92 22.22 16.38 10.03
C GLN A 92 23.01 15.71 11.16
N VAL A 93 22.98 14.38 11.23
CA VAL A 93 23.78 13.58 12.17
C VAL A 93 24.69 12.68 11.37
N SER A 94 26.01 12.96 11.42
CA SER A 94 27.01 12.11 10.78
C SER A 94 27.49 11.04 11.75
N CYS A 95 27.30 9.78 11.35
CA CYS A 95 27.53 8.58 12.13
C CYS A 95 28.68 7.78 11.53
N PRO A 96 29.91 7.88 12.06
CA PRO A 96 31.05 7.11 11.57
C PRO A 96 30.90 5.62 11.92
N VAL A 97 31.57 4.74 11.16
CA VAL A 97 31.61 3.30 11.42
C VAL A 97 32.56 3.02 12.57
N VAL A 98 32.08 3.19 13.80
CA VAL A 98 32.84 2.92 15.03
C VAL A 98 32.07 1.94 15.92
N GLY A 99 32.79 1.30 16.85
CA GLY A 99 32.16 0.43 17.83
C GLY A 99 31.13 1.17 18.70
N PRO A 100 30.13 0.46 19.27
CA PRO A 100 29.05 1.07 20.05
C PRO A 100 29.55 1.89 21.25
N ASP A 101 30.76 1.65 21.74
CA ASP A 101 31.36 2.43 22.84
C ASP A 101 31.85 3.82 22.40
N SER A 102 32.09 4.02 21.11
CA SER A 102 32.56 5.29 20.53
C SER A 102 31.48 6.03 19.72
N MET A 103 30.28 5.45 19.60
CA MET A 103 29.13 6.12 18.94
C MET A 103 28.47 7.13 19.88
N SER A 104 28.00 8.26 19.34
CA SER A 104 27.14 9.19 20.08
C SER A 104 25.80 8.53 20.41
N ALA A 105 25.15 8.97 21.50
CA ALA A 105 23.84 8.45 21.91
C ALA A 105 22.79 8.60 20.80
N GLU A 106 22.81 9.72 20.08
CA GLU A 106 21.93 10.00 18.94
C GLU A 106 22.16 9.00 17.80
N CYS A 107 23.42 8.66 17.52
CA CYS A 107 23.77 7.71 16.48
C CYS A 107 23.35 6.27 16.83
N LYS A 108 23.50 5.88 18.10
CA LYS A 108 22.99 4.59 18.60
C LYS A 108 21.48 4.49 18.43
N GLN A 109 20.76 5.57 18.73
CA GLN A 109 19.30 5.61 18.57
C GLN A 109 18.87 5.50 17.10
N LEU A 110 19.55 6.20 16.19
CA LEU A 110 19.25 6.15 14.75
C LEU A 110 19.62 4.81 14.09
N THR A 111 20.64 4.12 14.60
CA THR A 111 21.14 2.87 14.01
C THR A 111 20.45 1.64 14.59
N LEU A 112 20.18 1.61 15.90
CA LEU A 112 19.65 0.45 16.62
C LEU A 112 18.19 0.61 17.06
N GLY A 113 17.71 1.85 17.18
CA GLY A 113 16.37 2.17 17.68
C GLY A 113 15.31 2.34 16.58
N SER A 114 15.68 2.15 15.33
CA SER A 114 14.82 2.47 14.18
C SER A 114 13.97 1.27 13.79
N ASN A 115 12.65 1.35 14.03
CA ASN A 115 11.68 0.30 13.74
C ASN A 115 10.93 0.47 12.41
N CYS A 116 11.43 1.33 11.52
CA CYS A 116 10.79 1.61 10.24
C CYS A 116 11.28 0.66 9.13
N ALA A 117 10.43 0.43 8.13
CA ALA A 117 10.84 -0.19 6.89
C ALA A 117 11.73 0.79 6.10
N GLN A 118 13.02 0.47 5.98
CA GLN A 118 13.94 1.24 5.14
C GLN A 118 13.54 1.05 3.67
N VAL A 119 13.09 2.12 3.04
CA VAL A 119 12.81 2.13 1.59
C VAL A 119 14.06 2.66 0.90
N ASP A 120 14.63 1.87 -0.01
CA ASP A 120 15.71 2.35 -0.89
C ASP A 120 15.10 3.30 -1.92
N ILE A 121 15.52 4.57 -1.89
CA ILE A 121 14.99 5.62 -2.77
C ILE A 121 15.68 5.59 -4.13
N CYS A 122 16.95 5.18 -4.19
CA CYS A 122 17.68 5.11 -5.45
C CYS A 122 17.35 3.84 -6.25
N ASN A 123 16.85 2.80 -5.57
CA ASN A 123 16.36 1.55 -6.16
C ASN A 123 14.87 1.33 -5.91
N ALA A 124 14.08 2.41 -5.83
CA ALA A 124 12.63 2.38 -5.58
C ALA A 124 11.79 1.66 -6.65
N THR A 125 12.41 0.87 -7.52
CA THR A 125 11.80 -0.30 -8.16
C THR A 125 11.74 -1.46 -7.16
N ALA A 126 11.24 -1.22 -5.95
CA ALA A 126 10.78 -2.31 -5.11
C ALA A 126 9.64 -2.96 -5.89
N SER A 127 9.93 -4.05 -6.58
CA SER A 127 8.93 -4.83 -7.28
C SER A 127 7.76 -5.01 -6.31
N PRO A 128 6.59 -4.42 -6.59
CA PRO A 128 5.44 -4.60 -5.72
C PRO A 128 5.29 -6.10 -5.50
N MET A 129 5.03 -6.53 -4.26
CA MET A 129 4.75 -7.94 -4.00
C MET A 129 3.71 -8.41 -5.03
N PRO A 130 3.89 -9.59 -5.67
CA PRO A 130 2.96 -10.10 -6.67
C PRO A 130 1.52 -9.94 -6.19
N GLY A 131 0.72 -9.13 -6.89
CA GLY A 131 -0.65 -8.79 -6.48
C GLY A 131 -0.89 -7.36 -5.99
N SER A 132 0.15 -6.52 -5.87
CA SER A 132 -0.01 -5.10 -5.48
C SER A 132 -0.11 -4.14 -6.67
N ASP A 133 0.05 -4.65 -7.89
CA ASP A 133 0.02 -3.93 -9.16
C ASP A 133 -1.35 -4.05 -9.85
N ARG A 134 -2.41 -3.71 -9.12
CA ARG A 134 -3.75 -3.60 -9.71
C ARG A 134 -3.83 -2.36 -10.60
N ASP A 135 -4.31 -2.55 -11.83
CA ASP A 135 -4.66 -1.46 -12.74
C ASP A 135 -5.96 -0.75 -12.34
N GLU A 136 -6.39 0.24 -13.11
CA GLU A 136 -7.63 1.01 -12.91
C GLU A 136 -8.88 0.14 -12.86
N HIS A 137 -8.84 -1.03 -13.50
CA HIS A 137 -9.93 -2.01 -13.53
C HIS A 137 -9.78 -3.10 -12.45
N GLY A 138 -8.75 -3.02 -11.60
CA GLY A 138 -8.46 -3.96 -10.53
C GLY A 138 -7.74 -5.23 -11.00
N CYS A 139 -7.25 -5.28 -12.23
CA CYS A 139 -6.54 -6.42 -12.79
C CYS A 139 -5.06 -6.40 -12.40
N ILE A 140 -4.52 -7.58 -12.06
CA ILE A 140 -3.13 -7.74 -11.61
C ILE A 140 -2.27 -8.14 -12.81
N GLY A 141 -1.56 -7.18 -13.40
CA GLY A 141 -0.72 -7.39 -14.59
C GLY A 141 0.41 -8.41 -14.35
N SER A 142 1.00 -8.42 -13.15
CA SER A 142 2.08 -9.33 -12.74
C SER A 142 1.63 -10.79 -12.64
N ALA A 143 0.34 -11.02 -12.36
CA ALA A 143 -0.28 -12.35 -12.41
C ALA A 143 -0.75 -12.71 -13.84
N GLY A 144 -0.59 -11.79 -14.80
CA GLY A 144 -0.97 -11.95 -16.20
C GLY A 144 -2.43 -11.70 -16.49
N TYR A 145 -3.12 -10.96 -15.62
CA TYR A 145 -4.49 -10.52 -15.88
C TYR A 145 -4.47 -9.24 -16.70
N SER A 146 -5.37 -9.14 -17.67
CA SER A 146 -5.61 -7.96 -18.49
C SER A 146 -7.10 -7.68 -18.54
N TRP A 147 -7.48 -6.42 -18.42
CA TRP A 147 -8.88 -6.02 -18.54
C TRP A 147 -9.42 -6.34 -19.93
N CYS A 148 -10.60 -6.97 -19.97
CA CYS A 148 -11.30 -7.23 -21.20
C CYS A 148 -12.62 -6.46 -21.25
N GLU A 149 -12.70 -5.49 -22.16
CA GLU A 149 -13.85 -4.60 -22.30
C GLU A 149 -15.13 -5.35 -22.68
N SER A 150 -15.01 -6.39 -23.50
CA SER A 150 -16.17 -7.14 -23.96
C SER A 150 -16.82 -8.01 -22.89
N SER A 151 -16.03 -8.49 -21.94
CA SER A 151 -16.49 -9.35 -20.85
C SER A 151 -16.58 -8.62 -19.51
N GLN A 152 -16.18 -7.33 -19.47
CA GLN A 152 -16.10 -6.50 -18.27
C GLN A 152 -15.43 -7.22 -17.09
N LYS A 153 -14.36 -7.98 -17.39
CA LYS A 153 -13.62 -8.76 -16.39
C LYS A 153 -12.14 -8.84 -16.74
N CYS A 154 -11.33 -9.07 -15.70
CA CYS A 154 -9.92 -9.39 -15.85
C CYS A 154 -9.76 -10.82 -16.36
N ILE A 155 -9.11 -10.99 -17.52
CA ILE A 155 -8.85 -12.30 -18.10
C ILE A 155 -7.35 -12.52 -18.30
N ARG A 156 -6.95 -13.78 -18.42
CA ARG A 156 -5.60 -14.11 -18.90
C ARG A 156 -5.73 -14.43 -20.38
N ILE A 157 -5.08 -13.61 -21.22
CA ILE A 157 -5.22 -13.67 -22.68
C ILE A 157 -4.88 -15.03 -23.32
N TRP A 158 -4.17 -15.90 -22.59
CA TRP A 158 -3.84 -17.26 -23.03
C TRP A 158 -4.80 -18.34 -22.53
N GLU A 159 -5.63 -18.05 -21.52
CA GLU A 159 -6.70 -18.95 -21.05
C GLU A 159 -8.03 -18.59 -21.71
N GLU A 160 -8.29 -17.30 -21.88
CA GLU A 160 -9.51 -16.76 -22.45
C GLU A 160 -9.20 -15.64 -23.44
N ASN A 161 -9.86 -15.69 -24.60
CA ASN A 161 -9.68 -14.67 -25.63
C ASN A 161 -10.55 -13.45 -25.35
N CYS A 162 -9.98 -12.24 -25.37
CA CYS A 162 -10.74 -10.99 -25.30
C CYS A 162 -11.38 -10.63 -26.64
N THR A 163 -11.95 -11.60 -27.34
CA THR A 163 -12.80 -11.31 -28.49
C THR A 163 -14.18 -11.02 -27.97
N GLY A 164 -14.52 -9.73 -27.88
CA GLY A 164 -15.93 -9.37 -27.88
C GLY A 164 -16.60 -10.00 -29.09
N GLN A 165 -17.85 -10.43 -28.90
CA GLN A 165 -18.69 -11.04 -29.93
C GLN A 165 -18.51 -10.28 -31.24
N MET A 166 -17.67 -10.83 -32.11
CA MET A 166 -17.25 -10.17 -33.35
C MET A 166 -18.48 -10.18 -34.25
N VAL A 167 -19.01 -9.00 -34.56
CA VAL A 167 -20.13 -8.85 -35.51
C VAL A 167 -19.70 -9.53 -36.80
N GLY A 168 -20.37 -10.62 -37.20
CA GLY A 168 -19.95 -11.42 -38.34
C GLY A 168 -19.76 -12.93 -38.10
N ASN A 169 -19.75 -13.40 -36.85
CA ASN A 169 -19.51 -14.81 -36.53
C ASN A 169 -20.76 -15.56 -36.00
N ASP A 170 -21.93 -14.99 -36.23
CA ASP A 170 -23.22 -15.53 -35.80
C ASP A 170 -24.06 -15.94 -37.02
N THR A 171 -23.47 -16.87 -37.77
CA THR A 171 -24.06 -17.47 -38.96
C THR A 171 -25.14 -18.47 -38.58
N ASP A 172 -26.35 -18.31 -39.14
CA ASP A 172 -27.44 -19.27 -38.97
C ASP A 172 -27.25 -20.55 -39.83
N ALA A 173 -28.20 -21.49 -39.77
CA ALA A 173 -28.15 -22.73 -40.54
C ALA A 173 -28.08 -22.52 -42.08
N HIS A 174 -28.46 -21.33 -42.55
CA HIS A 174 -28.47 -20.95 -43.96
C HIS A 174 -27.28 -20.08 -44.36
N GLY A 175 -26.33 -19.82 -43.46
CA GLY A 175 -25.18 -18.98 -43.79
C GLY A 175 -25.39 -17.48 -43.52
N CYS A 176 -26.51 -17.07 -42.91
CA CYS A 176 -26.84 -15.66 -42.71
C CYS A 176 -26.36 -15.12 -41.37
N ILE A 177 -25.72 -13.96 -41.39
CA ILE A 177 -25.17 -13.29 -40.20
C ILE A 177 -26.22 -12.37 -39.59
N GLY A 178 -26.87 -12.82 -38.51
CA GLY A 178 -27.95 -12.08 -37.86
C GLY A 178 -27.52 -10.70 -37.32
N SER A 179 -26.32 -10.61 -36.75
CA SER A 179 -25.76 -9.38 -36.16
C SER A 179 -25.41 -8.33 -37.22
N ALA A 180 -25.22 -8.73 -38.48
CA ALA A 180 -25.07 -7.80 -39.60
C ALA A 180 -26.45 -7.40 -40.21
N GLY A 181 -27.54 -7.95 -39.68
CA GLY A 181 -28.90 -7.65 -40.11
C GLY A 181 -29.40 -8.52 -41.27
N TYR A 182 -28.74 -9.65 -41.55
CA TYR A 182 -29.18 -10.57 -42.59
C TYR A 182 -30.19 -11.58 -42.02
N SER A 183 -31.24 -11.82 -42.79
CA SER A 183 -32.24 -12.87 -42.56
C SER A 183 -32.38 -13.73 -43.80
N TRP A 184 -32.50 -15.05 -43.62
CA TRP A 184 -32.75 -15.98 -44.71
C TRP A 184 -34.12 -15.74 -45.35
N CYS A 185 -34.16 -15.71 -46.69
CA CYS A 185 -35.39 -15.64 -47.46
C CYS A 185 -35.54 -16.89 -48.33
N GLU A 186 -36.58 -17.67 -48.08
CA GLU A 186 -36.83 -18.95 -48.77
C GLU A 186 -37.19 -18.75 -50.25
N GLU A 187 -37.96 -17.71 -50.60
CA GLU A 187 -38.37 -17.45 -51.99
C GLU A 187 -37.18 -17.17 -52.91
N LYS A 188 -36.16 -16.48 -52.38
CA LYS A 188 -34.98 -16.03 -53.14
C LYS A 188 -33.72 -16.85 -52.87
N GLN A 189 -33.79 -17.80 -51.93
CA GLN A 189 -32.67 -18.65 -51.49
C GLN A 189 -31.40 -17.82 -51.21
N LYS A 190 -31.54 -16.66 -50.57
CA LYS A 190 -30.42 -15.77 -50.21
C LYS A 190 -30.65 -15.04 -48.90
N CYS A 191 -29.56 -14.69 -48.23
CA CYS A 191 -29.55 -13.81 -47.07
C CYS A 191 -29.86 -12.36 -47.50
N LEU A 192 -30.90 -11.77 -46.92
CA LEU A 192 -31.37 -10.42 -47.24
C LEU A 192 -31.48 -9.54 -46.01
N ARG A 193 -31.27 -8.24 -46.20
CA ARG A 193 -31.66 -7.21 -45.23
C ARG A 193 -33.07 -6.75 -45.58
N VAL A 194 -34.04 -7.03 -44.70
CA VAL A 194 -35.48 -6.81 -44.96
C VAL A 194 -35.82 -5.34 -45.32
N TRP A 195 -34.99 -4.38 -44.90
CA TRP A 195 -35.14 -2.97 -45.22
C TRP A 195 -34.52 -2.52 -46.55
N GLU A 196 -33.66 -3.33 -47.16
CA GLU A 196 -33.11 -3.08 -48.50
C GLU A 196 -33.91 -3.83 -49.57
N GLU A 197 -34.28 -5.07 -49.27
CA GLU A 197 -35.09 -5.90 -50.16
C GLU A 197 -36.13 -6.69 -49.36
N ASN A 198 -37.39 -6.60 -49.79
CA ASN A 198 -38.43 -7.46 -49.24
C ASN A 198 -38.26 -8.92 -49.72
N CYS A 199 -38.56 -9.86 -48.83
CA CYS A 199 -38.52 -11.28 -49.15
C CYS A 199 -39.67 -11.67 -50.09
N SER A 200 -40.86 -11.09 -49.90
CA SER A 200 -42.01 -11.34 -50.76
C SER A 200 -41.81 -10.67 -52.11
N SER A 201 -41.84 -11.47 -53.17
CA SER A 201 -42.02 -10.99 -54.53
C SER A 201 -43.50 -10.62 -54.75
N SER A 202 -43.78 -9.35 -55.08
CA SER A 202 -45.09 -8.95 -55.63
C SER A 202 -45.14 -9.24 -57.13
#